data_AF-A0A2V5LFH3-F1
#
_entry.id   AF-A0A2V5LFH3-F1
#
_cell.length_a   1.000
_cell.length_b   1.000
_cell.length_c   1.000
_cell.angle_alpha   90.00
_cell.angle_beta   90.00
_cell.angle_gamma   90.00
#
_symmetry.space_group_name_H-M   'P 1'
#
loop_
_entity.id
_entity.type
_entity.pdbx_description
1 polymer ?
#
loop_
_entity_poly.entity_id
_entity_poly.type
_entity_poly.pdbx_seq_one_letter_code
_entity_poly.pdbx_strand_id
1 'polypeptide(L)'
;MHIVRVIVVLLEVLLLFNLLIVVHELGHFLAARWRGLYIEKFGVWFGKPLWKKTINGVQYSLGSLPFGGFVALPQLAPMDIIEGKADLDRARLPKISALDKIIVAVAGPLFSLLLALCFAVIVWAVGHPVSEADSTTVIGYVTPDSPAQKVGLQPGDRILSIDGKPV
;
A
#
# COMPACT_ATOMS: atom_id res chain seq x y z
N MET A 1 18.20 -2.33 23.01
CA MET A 1 17.20 -3.02 22.16
C MET A 1 16.20 -2.07 21.49
N HIS A 2 15.81 -0.95 22.11
CA HIS A 2 14.87 0.01 21.49
C HIS A 2 15.32 0.60 20.13
N ILE A 3 16.59 1.00 20.00
CA ILE A 3 17.10 1.57 18.74
C ILE A 3 17.00 0.56 17.59
N VAL A 4 17.39 -0.69 17.83
CA VAL A 4 17.30 -1.76 16.82
C VAL A 4 15.86 -1.98 16.38
N ARG A 5 14.91 -2.04 17.33
CA ARG A 5 13.48 -2.17 17.02
C ARG A 5 12.97 -1.02 16.16
N VAL A 6 13.36 0.22 16.47
CA VAL A 6 12.97 1.39 15.68
C VAL A 6 13.53 1.30 14.26
N ILE A 7 14.79 0.91 14.09
CA ILE A 7 15.40 0.73 12.77
C ILE A 7 14.64 -0.33 11.95
N VAL A 8 14.31 -1.47 12.57
CA VAL A 8 13.55 -2.54 11.91
C VAL A 8 12.18 -2.03 11.46
N VAL A 9 11.43 -1.35 12.33
CA VAL A 9 10.12 -0.78 11.97
C VAL A 9 10.23 0.22 10.82
N LEU A 10 11.27 1.08 10.81
CA LEU A 10 11.49 2.02 9.71
C LEU A 10 11.76 1.29 8.38
N LEU A 11 12.54 0.22 8.41
CA LEU A 11 12.81 -0.60 7.22
C LEU A 11 11.56 -1.33 6.73
N GLU A 12 10.75 -1.87 7.64
CA GLU A 12 9.46 -2.52 7.32
C GLU A 12 8.48 -1.53 6.67
N VAL A 13 8.34 -0.34 7.26
CA VAL A 13 7.49 0.72 6.71
C VAL A 13 7.97 1.11 5.32
N LEU A 14 9.28 1.31 5.14
CA LEU A 14 9.85 1.68 3.84
C LEU A 14 9.63 0.57 2.81
N LEU A 15 9.82 -0.69 3.18
CA LEU A 15 9.60 -1.84 2.30
C LEU A 15 8.13 -1.94 1.86
N LEU A 16 7.20 -1.94 2.82
CA LEU A 16 5.76 -2.10 2.54
C LEU A 16 5.22 -0.91 1.74
N PHE A 17 5.65 0.30 2.05
CA PHE A 17 5.26 1.50 1.31
C PHE A 17 5.75 1.43 -0.16
N ASN A 18 6.98 0.97 -0.38
CA ASN A 18 7.53 0.81 -1.72
C ASN A 18 6.83 -0.30 -2.51
N LEU A 19 6.49 -1.41 -1.86
CA LEU A 19 5.70 -2.46 -2.48
C LEU A 19 4.31 -1.94 -2.91
N LEU A 20 3.64 -1.18 -2.04
CA LEU A 20 2.35 -0.57 -2.34
C LEU A 20 2.44 0.37 -3.55
N ILE A 21 3.44 1.24 -3.59
CA ILE A 21 3.69 2.14 -4.73
C ILE A 21 3.86 1.35 -6.02
N VAL A 22 4.72 0.33 -6.03
CA VAL A 22 4.98 -0.46 -7.24
C VAL A 22 3.70 -1.11 -7.75
N VAL A 23 2.89 -1.69 -6.86
CA VAL A 23 1.63 -2.33 -7.23
C VAL A 23 0.59 -1.30 -7.70
N HIS A 24 0.55 -0.12 -7.08
CA HIS A 24 -0.30 1.00 -7.50
C HIS A 24 0.02 1.46 -8.93
N GLU A 25 1.29 1.78 -9.21
CA GLU A 25 1.73 2.21 -10.53
C GLU A 25 1.56 1.08 -11.57
N LEU A 26 1.76 -0.18 -11.15
CA LEU A 26 1.50 -1.33 -12.00
C LEU A 26 0.02 -1.40 -12.42
N GLY A 27 -0.92 -1.06 -11.53
CA GLY A 27 -2.35 -0.96 -11.86
C GLY A 27 -2.62 0.06 -12.96
N HIS A 28 -2.09 1.28 -12.83
CA HIS A 28 -2.18 2.31 -13.89
C HIS A 28 -1.56 1.82 -15.21
N PHE A 29 -0.36 1.23 -15.14
CA PHE A 29 0.36 0.73 -16.30
C PHE A 29 -0.40 -0.36 -17.05
N LEU A 30 -0.90 -1.37 -16.34
CA LEU A 30 -1.63 -2.49 -16.93
C LEU A 30 -2.96 -2.03 -17.53
N ALA A 31 -3.69 -1.15 -16.82
CA ALA A 31 -4.92 -0.58 -17.36
C ALA A 31 -4.66 0.27 -18.61
N ALA A 32 -3.61 1.10 -18.60
CA ALA A 32 -3.23 1.89 -19.76
C ALA A 32 -2.87 0.99 -20.96
N ARG A 33 -2.09 -0.07 -20.74
CA ARG A 33 -1.77 -1.06 -21.79
C ARG A 33 -3.02 -1.76 -22.31
N TRP A 34 -3.93 -2.17 -21.43
CA TRP A 34 -5.16 -2.86 -21.81
C TRP A 34 -6.11 -1.96 -22.61
N ARG A 35 -6.22 -0.68 -22.25
CA ARG A 35 -7.02 0.32 -22.97
C ARG A 35 -6.31 0.91 -24.20
N GLY A 36 -5.08 0.50 -24.49
CA GLY A 36 -4.33 0.95 -25.67
C GLY A 36 -3.79 2.38 -25.57
N LEU A 37 -3.61 2.90 -24.35
CA LEU A 37 -2.98 4.21 -24.14
C LEU A 37 -1.49 4.16 -24.48
N TYR A 38 -0.97 5.33 -24.85
CA TYR A 38 0.46 5.49 -25.10
C TYR A 38 1.17 5.73 -23.76
N ILE A 39 2.12 4.87 -23.44
CA ILE A 39 2.89 4.96 -22.19
C ILE A 39 4.30 5.37 -22.57
N GLU A 40 4.71 6.55 -22.12
CA GLU A 40 6.06 7.06 -22.40
C GLU A 40 7.07 6.43 -21.44
N LYS A 41 6.75 6.44 -20.14
CA LYS A 41 7.65 6.02 -19.07
C LYS A 41 6.90 5.30 -17.96
N PHE A 42 7.53 4.29 -17.40
CA PHE A 42 7.15 3.63 -16.15
C PHE A 42 8.33 3.75 -15.19
N GLY A 43 8.16 4.52 -14.12
CA GLY A 43 9.20 4.81 -13.14
C GLY A 43 8.81 4.28 -11.77
N VAL A 44 9.70 3.50 -11.17
CA VAL A 44 9.67 3.21 -9.74
C VAL A 44 10.72 4.09 -9.09
N TRP A 45 10.40 4.77 -7.99
CA TRP A 45 11.26 5.74 -7.30
C TRP A 45 11.46 7.05 -8.06
N PHE A 46 11.50 8.16 -7.32
CA PHE A 46 11.80 9.48 -7.86
C PHE A 46 13.30 9.76 -7.92
N GLY A 47 13.66 10.93 -8.46
CA GLY A 47 15.03 11.42 -8.51
C GLY A 47 15.80 10.98 -9.76
N LYS A 48 17.13 10.99 -9.66
CA LYS A 48 17.99 10.64 -10.80
C LYS A 48 17.86 9.12 -11.05
N PRO A 49 17.63 8.68 -12.29
CA PRO A 49 17.49 7.25 -12.58
C PRO A 49 18.84 6.56 -12.34
N LEU A 50 18.86 5.63 -11.38
CA LEU A 50 19.96 4.70 -11.18
C LEU A 50 20.05 3.72 -12.35
N TRP A 51 18.89 3.36 -12.88
CA TRP A 51 18.77 2.47 -14.02
C TRP A 51 17.63 2.91 -14.94
N LYS A 52 17.82 2.72 -16.24
CA LYS A 52 16.79 2.96 -17.25
C LYS A 52 16.95 2.01 -18.43
N LYS A 53 15.84 1.52 -18.97
CA LYS A 53 15.82 0.67 -20.18
C LYS A 53 14.52 0.88 -20.95
N THR A 54 14.63 1.06 -22.26
CA THR A 54 13.46 1.17 -23.13
C THR A 54 13.13 -0.19 -23.72
N ILE A 55 11.90 -0.67 -23.51
CA ILE A 55 11.40 -1.94 -24.04
C ILE A 55 10.02 -1.68 -24.65
N ASN A 56 9.85 -2.06 -25.91
CA ASN A 56 8.58 -1.92 -26.65
C ASN A 56 8.00 -0.49 -26.61
N GLY A 57 8.87 0.52 -26.76
CA GLY A 57 8.48 1.93 -26.76
C GLY A 57 8.24 2.56 -25.38
N VAL A 58 8.26 1.77 -24.29
CA VAL A 58 8.13 2.26 -22.92
C VAL A 58 9.50 2.35 -22.26
N GLN A 59 9.85 3.49 -21.68
CA GLN A 59 11.05 3.61 -20.85
C GLN A 59 10.75 3.20 -19.41
N TYR A 60 11.35 2.09 -18.98
CA TYR A 60 11.36 1.64 -17.60
C TYR A 60 12.52 2.31 -16.87
N SER A 61 12.28 2.84 -15.67
CA SER A 61 13.33 3.46 -14.87
C SER A 61 13.19 3.14 -13.39
N LEU A 62 14.34 3.08 -12.72
CA LEU A 62 14.45 2.99 -11.27
C LEU A 62 15.18 4.25 -10.77
N GLY A 63 14.48 5.10 -10.03
CA GLY A 63 15.00 6.33 -9.43
C GLY A 63 15.99 6.09 -8.30
N SER A 64 16.50 7.17 -7.71
CA SER A 64 17.43 7.14 -6.58
C SER A 64 16.75 7.34 -5.23
N LEU A 65 15.52 7.84 -5.21
CA LEU A 65 14.77 8.19 -4.01
C LEU A 65 13.58 7.24 -3.85
N PRO A 66 13.53 6.41 -2.79
CA PRO A 66 12.51 5.36 -2.60
C PRO A 66 11.16 5.92 -2.10
N PHE A 67 10.76 7.06 -2.67
CA PHE A 67 9.52 7.75 -2.40
C PHE A 67 8.81 7.90 -3.74
N GLY A 68 7.68 7.23 -3.90
CA GLY A 68 6.82 7.34 -5.08
C GLY A 68 7.27 6.57 -6.33
N GLY A 69 6.49 6.77 -7.39
CA GLY A 69 6.62 6.17 -8.70
C GLY A 69 5.70 6.93 -9.66
N PHE A 70 5.77 6.64 -10.95
CA PHE A 70 4.90 7.28 -11.94
C PHE A 70 4.75 6.46 -13.22
N VAL A 71 3.55 6.56 -13.81
CA VAL A 71 3.31 6.19 -15.21
C VAL A 71 3.07 7.46 -16.03
N ALA A 72 4.02 7.79 -16.92
CA ALA A 72 3.89 8.94 -17.78
C ALA A 72 2.94 8.64 -18.94
N LEU A 73 1.74 9.21 -18.86
CA LEU A 73 0.65 9.08 -19.83
C LEU A 73 0.36 10.45 -20.45
N PRO A 74 0.97 10.80 -21.59
CA PRO A 74 0.82 12.12 -22.20
C PRO A 74 -0.62 12.51 -22.50
N GLN A 75 -1.51 11.53 -22.71
CA GLN A 75 -2.94 11.76 -22.95
C GLN A 75 -3.76 12.13 -21.68
N LEU A 76 -3.20 11.95 -20.48
CA LEU A 76 -3.83 12.30 -19.20
C LEU A 76 -3.27 13.57 -18.57
N ALA A 77 -2.08 14.00 -18.98
CA ALA A 77 -1.47 15.22 -18.48
C ALA A 77 -2.32 16.46 -18.87
N PRO A 78 -2.62 17.38 -17.93
CA PRO A 78 -3.24 18.66 -18.26
C PRO A 78 -2.39 19.39 -19.31
N MET A 79 -3.06 20.19 -20.14
CA MET A 79 -2.45 20.86 -21.29
C MET A 79 -1.25 21.75 -20.88
N ASP A 80 -1.21 22.19 -19.62
CA ASP A 80 -0.37 23.31 -19.17
C ASP A 80 0.79 22.95 -18.22
N ILE A 81 1.03 21.67 -17.89
CA ILE A 81 2.13 21.28 -16.93
C ILE A 81 3.36 20.69 -17.65
N ILE A 82 3.43 20.78 -18.98
CA ILE A 82 4.64 20.37 -19.72
C ILE A 82 5.21 21.58 -20.47
N GLU A 83 5.69 22.57 -19.72
CA GLU A 83 6.85 23.32 -20.18
C GLU A 83 8.05 22.37 -20.19
N GLY A 84 8.40 21.89 -21.39
CA GLY A 84 9.81 21.75 -21.73
C GLY A 84 10.32 20.40 -22.24
N LYS A 85 9.59 19.28 -22.18
CA LYS A 85 10.13 17.97 -22.68
C LYS A 85 9.10 16.94 -23.19
N ALA A 86 7.99 17.35 -23.78
CA ALA A 86 7.22 16.43 -24.62
C ALA A 86 7.73 16.54 -26.06
N ASP A 87 8.77 15.79 -26.41
CA ASP A 87 9.22 15.58 -27.81
C ASP A 87 8.16 14.86 -28.67
N LEU A 88 7.04 14.47 -28.05
CA LEU A 88 5.91 13.82 -28.71
C LEU A 88 4.82 14.82 -29.00
N ASP A 89 4.61 15.03 -30.29
CA ASP A 89 3.51 15.76 -30.90
C ASP A 89 2.18 15.11 -30.45
N ARG A 90 1.60 15.58 -29.33
CA ARG A 90 0.36 15.02 -28.73
C ARG A 90 -0.78 14.93 -29.73
N ALA A 91 -0.77 15.79 -30.76
CA ALA A 91 -1.71 15.79 -31.87
C ALA A 91 -1.72 14.48 -32.69
N ARG A 92 -0.63 13.71 -32.65
CA ARG A 92 -0.50 12.41 -33.33
C ARG A 92 -0.91 11.22 -32.46
N LEU A 93 -1.20 11.44 -31.18
CA LEU A 93 -1.59 10.36 -30.28
C LEU A 93 -3.07 9.98 -30.50
N PRO A 94 -3.42 8.70 -30.35
CA PRO A 94 -4.81 8.26 -30.43
C PRO A 94 -5.67 9.02 -29.43
N LYS A 95 -6.82 9.53 -29.90
CA LYS A 95 -7.82 10.12 -29.01
C LYS A 95 -8.37 9.02 -28.11
N ILE A 96 -8.39 9.29 -26.80
CA ILE A 96 -8.93 8.36 -25.80
C ILE A 96 -10.26 8.88 -25.26
N SER A 97 -11.18 7.96 -24.94
CA SER A 97 -12.47 8.34 -24.37
C SER A 97 -12.33 8.78 -22.92
N ALA A 98 -13.31 9.52 -22.41
CA ALA A 98 -13.35 9.88 -20.98
C ALA A 98 -13.38 8.63 -20.08
N LEU A 99 -14.03 7.54 -20.52
CA LEU A 99 -14.07 6.28 -19.78
C LEU A 99 -12.69 5.64 -19.67
N ASP A 100 -11.87 5.71 -20.72
CA ASP A 100 -10.50 5.18 -20.67
C ASP A 100 -9.66 5.91 -19.62
N LYS A 101 -9.82 7.24 -19.54
CA LYS A 101 -9.14 8.06 -18.53
C LYS A 101 -9.56 7.66 -17.13
N ILE A 102 -10.86 7.46 -16.90
CA ILE A 102 -11.41 7.05 -15.60
C ILE A 102 -10.91 5.65 -15.23
N ILE A 103 -10.99 4.68 -16.15
CA ILE A 103 -10.51 3.31 -15.91
C ILE A 103 -9.05 3.33 -15.48
N VAL A 104 -8.20 4.05 -16.22
CA VAL A 104 -6.77 4.11 -15.91
C VAL A 104 -6.52 4.84 -14.59
N ALA A 105 -7.20 5.96 -14.31
CA ALA A 105 -7.05 6.69 -13.05
C ALA A 105 -7.51 5.89 -11.82
N VAL A 106 -8.53 5.04 -11.95
CA VAL A 106 -9.04 4.21 -10.84
C VAL A 106 -8.21 2.92 -10.66
N ALA A 107 -7.54 2.45 -11.71
CA ALA A 107 -6.80 1.18 -11.67
C ALA A 107 -5.70 1.13 -10.61
N GLY A 108 -4.96 2.22 -10.39
CA GLY A 108 -3.91 2.26 -9.36
C GLY A 108 -4.46 2.05 -7.94
N PRO A 109 -5.43 2.86 -7.48
CA PRO A 109 -6.12 2.64 -6.21
C PRO A 109 -6.76 1.26 -6.10
N LEU A 110 -7.36 0.75 -7.18
CA LEU A 110 -7.96 -0.59 -7.19
C LEU A 110 -6.91 -1.68 -6.94
N PHE A 111 -5.76 -1.63 -7.60
CA PHE A 111 -4.67 -2.59 -7.38
C PHE A 111 -4.11 -2.49 -5.95
N SER A 112 -4.05 -1.29 -5.40
CA SER A 112 -3.67 -1.07 -3.99
C SER A 112 -4.65 -1.75 -3.04
N LEU A 113 -5.96 -1.64 -3.32
CA LEU A 113 -7.00 -2.30 -2.54
C LEU A 113 -6.94 -3.82 -2.67
N LEU A 114 -6.67 -4.35 -3.86
CA LEU A 114 -6.49 -5.78 -4.09
C LEU A 114 -5.28 -6.33 -3.34
N LEU A 115 -4.17 -5.57 -3.28
CA LEU A 115 -3.02 -5.93 -2.46
C LEU A 115 -3.37 -5.97 -0.96
N ALA A 116 -4.10 -4.95 -0.48
CA ALA A 116 -4.56 -4.91 0.91
C ALA A 116 -5.48 -6.10 1.24
N LEU A 117 -6.40 -6.45 0.34
CA LEU A 117 -7.26 -7.63 0.49
C LEU A 117 -6.45 -8.93 0.50
N CYS A 118 -5.44 -9.05 -0.37
CA CYS A 118 -4.53 -10.19 -0.37
C CYS A 118 -3.82 -10.34 0.97
N PHE A 119 -3.27 -9.25 1.52
CA PHE A 119 -2.67 -9.27 2.86
C PHE A 119 -3.68 -9.60 3.96
N ALA A 120 -4.91 -9.08 3.89
CA ALA A 120 -5.95 -9.41 4.86
C ALA A 120 -6.27 -10.92 4.85
N VAL A 121 -6.37 -11.54 3.67
CA VAL A 121 -6.56 -12.99 3.54
C VAL A 121 -5.38 -13.78 4.08
N ILE A 122 -4.14 -13.34 3.82
CA ILE A 122 -2.93 -13.99 4.34
C ILE A 122 -2.92 -13.92 5.87
N VAL A 123 -3.16 -12.74 6.46
CA VAL A 123 -3.22 -12.58 7.92
C VAL A 123 -4.33 -13.42 8.53
N TRP A 124 -5.49 -13.48 7.88
CA TRP A 124 -6.59 -14.31 8.33
C TRP A 124 -6.26 -15.81 8.29
N ALA A 125 -5.58 -16.28 7.23
CA ALA A 125 -5.23 -17.70 7.07
C ALA A 125 -4.06 -18.15 7.95
N VAL A 126 -3.04 -17.30 8.12
CA VAL A 126 -1.84 -17.60 8.92
C VAL A 126 -2.07 -17.34 10.40
N GLY A 127 -2.97 -16.40 10.73
CA GLY A 127 -3.10 -15.84 12.06
C GLY A 127 -1.98 -14.86 12.38
N HIS A 128 -2.28 -13.86 13.21
CA HIS A 128 -1.26 -13.00 13.81
C HIS A 128 -0.87 -13.52 15.20
N PRO A 129 0.38 -13.36 15.64
CA PRO A 129 0.75 -13.58 17.03
C PRO A 129 -0.04 -12.58 17.89
N VAL A 130 -1.01 -13.09 18.64
CA VAL A 130 -1.72 -12.35 19.68
C VAL A 130 -0.73 -12.04 20.82
N SER A 131 -0.78 -10.81 21.32
CA SER A 131 0.00 -10.45 22.51
C SER A 131 -0.33 -11.41 23.65
N GLU A 132 0.64 -11.74 24.52
CA GLU A 132 0.32 -12.49 25.75
C GLU A 132 -0.77 -11.77 26.57
N ALA A 133 -0.83 -10.44 26.49
CA ALA A 133 -1.87 -9.63 27.12
C ALA A 133 -3.28 -9.91 26.55
N ASP A 134 -3.38 -10.33 25.29
CA ASP A 134 -4.65 -10.65 24.61
C ASP A 134 -4.98 -12.14 24.65
N SER A 135 -4.02 -12.97 25.09
CA SER A 135 -4.13 -14.43 25.16
C SER A 135 -4.23 -14.96 26.58
N THR A 136 -4.22 -14.06 27.57
CA THR A 136 -4.26 -14.41 28.99
C THR A 136 -5.66 -14.22 29.55
N THR A 137 -6.08 -15.16 30.40
CA THR A 137 -7.28 -15.01 31.23
C THR A 137 -6.97 -14.28 32.55
N VAL A 138 -5.77 -13.72 32.67
CA VAL A 138 -5.34 -12.94 33.83
C VAL A 138 -5.81 -11.49 33.69
N ILE A 139 -6.49 -11.00 34.71
CA ILE A 139 -6.99 -9.62 34.76
C ILE A 139 -5.80 -8.68 34.87
N GLY A 140 -5.56 -7.87 33.84
CA GLY A 140 -4.48 -6.87 33.85
C GLY A 140 -4.83 -5.59 34.62
N TYR A 141 -6.09 -5.17 34.55
CA TYR A 141 -6.57 -3.93 35.17
C TYR A 141 -8.06 -4.02 35.52
N VAL A 142 -8.45 -3.43 36.64
CA VAL A 142 -9.85 -3.31 37.06
C VAL A 142 -10.16 -1.83 37.23
N THR A 143 -11.16 -1.35 36.50
CA THR A 143 -11.58 0.05 36.55
C THR A 143 -12.18 0.39 37.93
N PRO A 144 -11.79 1.50 38.57
CA PRO A 144 -12.41 1.98 39.80
C PRO A 144 -13.93 2.16 39.66
N ASP A 145 -14.67 1.88 40.73
CA ASP A 145 -16.14 1.94 40.85
C ASP A 145 -16.92 1.04 39.87
N SER A 146 -16.24 0.14 39.16
CA SER A 146 -16.86 -0.80 38.25
C SER A 146 -17.60 -1.93 38.98
N PRO A 147 -18.60 -2.57 38.34
CA PRO A 147 -19.20 -3.80 38.85
C PRO A 147 -18.16 -4.87 39.17
N ALA A 148 -17.11 -4.97 38.35
CA ALA A 148 -16.01 -5.91 38.55
C ALA A 148 -15.27 -5.67 39.88
N GLN A 149 -14.97 -4.41 40.20
CA GLN A 149 -14.36 -4.07 41.49
C GLN A 149 -15.30 -4.35 42.66
N LYS A 150 -16.60 -4.05 42.52
CA LYS A 150 -17.61 -4.26 43.57
C LYS A 150 -17.79 -5.73 43.93
N VAL A 151 -17.61 -6.64 42.97
CA VAL A 151 -17.63 -8.09 43.22
C VAL A 151 -16.25 -8.65 43.62
N GLY A 152 -15.24 -7.79 43.76
CA GLY A 152 -13.95 -8.14 44.33
C GLY A 152 -12.92 -8.67 43.34
N LEU A 153 -13.12 -8.52 42.03
CA LEU A 153 -12.10 -8.89 41.03
C LEU A 153 -10.87 -7.98 41.19
N GLN A 154 -9.69 -8.58 41.07
CA GLN A 154 -8.41 -7.89 41.25
C GLN A 154 -7.48 -8.13 40.05
N PRO A 155 -6.59 -7.16 39.75
CA PRO A 155 -5.48 -7.41 38.85
C PRO A 155 -4.65 -8.61 39.31
N GLY A 156 -4.40 -9.56 38.42
CA GLY A 156 -3.72 -10.82 38.70
C GLY A 156 -4.64 -12.03 38.86
N ASP A 157 -5.95 -11.84 39.05
CA ASP A 157 -6.91 -12.94 39.07
C ASP A 157 -6.95 -13.65 37.72
N ARG A 158 -7.03 -15.00 37.73
CA ARG A 158 -7.13 -15.82 36.52
C ARG A 158 -8.55 -16.36 36.37
N ILE A 159 -9.21 -15.98 35.27
CA ILE A 159 -10.52 -16.52 34.92
C ILE A 159 -10.33 -17.96 34.40
N LEU A 160 -10.97 -18.92 35.05
CA LEU A 160 -10.91 -20.34 34.68
C LEU A 160 -12.11 -20.78 33.84
N SER A 161 -13.27 -20.16 34.04
CA SER A 161 -14.49 -20.45 33.30
C SER A 161 -15.44 -19.26 33.28
N ILE A 162 -16.28 -19.20 32.24
CA ILE A 162 -17.38 -18.23 32.08
C ILE A 162 -18.65 -19.03 31.78
N ASP A 163 -19.71 -18.80 32.55
CA ASP A 163 -21.00 -19.53 32.44
C ASP A 163 -20.84 -21.06 32.43
N GLY A 164 -19.89 -21.56 33.24
CA GLY A 164 -19.58 -22.99 33.36
C GLY A 164 -18.77 -23.59 32.21
N LYS A 165 -18.37 -22.79 31.21
CA LYS A 165 -17.46 -23.23 30.13
C LYS A 165 -16.02 -22.80 30.41
N PRO A 166 -15.04 -23.71 30.34
CA PRO A 166 -13.63 -23.35 30.53
C PRO A 166 -13.15 -22.38 29.43
N VAL A 167 -12.26 -21.47 29.80
CA VAL A 167 -11.66 -20.45 28.92
C VAL A 167 -10.14 -20.61 28.81
#